data_AF-A0A521PU12-F1
#
_entry.id   AF-A0A521PU12-F1
#
_cell.length_a   1.000
_cell.length_b   1.000
_cell.length_c   1.000
_cell.angle_alpha   90.00
_cell.angle_beta   90.00
_cell.angle_gamma   90.00
#
_symmetry.space_group_name_H-M   'P 1'
#
loop_
_entity.id
_entity.type
_entity.pdbx_description
1 polymer ?
#
loop_
_entity_poly.entity_id
_entity_poly.type
_entity_poly.pdbx_seq_one_letter_code
_entity_poly.pdbx_strand_id
1 'polypeptide(L)'
;MLQAADILLYQASHVPVGEDQKQHLELCRDIATKFNTDFGRDVFTLPAPIIPKESARIMSLRDGTAKMSKSDPSDLSRINLTDDDDAIMAKVKKAKSDQDMLPETAEGLAGRPEATNLVGILATMTGRTTDAVCAEFAGKGFGAFKPVLGEVLVETLRPIRERFLQLRTDDAMLDAILDKGAAKAAAAAEPTLRAAYDAMGLMR
;
A
#
# COMPACT_ATOMS: atom_id res chain seq x y z
N MET A 1 -4.44 -14.55 16.74
CA MET A 1 -3.91 -15.93 16.75
C MET A 1 -3.43 -16.38 15.38
N LEU A 2 -4.29 -16.44 14.34
CA LEU A 2 -3.87 -16.88 13.00
C LEU A 2 -2.73 -16.03 12.41
N GLN A 3 -2.83 -14.70 12.51
CA GLN A 3 -1.76 -13.79 12.08
C GLN A 3 -0.39 -14.06 12.73
N ALA A 4 -0.36 -14.55 13.98
CA ALA A 4 0.90 -14.88 14.64
C ALA A 4 1.51 -16.16 14.03
N ALA A 5 0.68 -17.17 13.74
CA ALA A 5 1.14 -18.36 13.03
C ALA A 5 1.68 -18.00 11.64
N ASP A 6 0.98 -17.13 10.90
CA ASP A 6 1.42 -16.67 9.57
C ASP A 6 2.79 -15.99 9.58
N ILE A 7 3.17 -15.35 10.70
CA ILE A 7 4.47 -14.67 10.85
C ILE A 7 5.56 -15.65 11.31
N LEU A 8 5.27 -16.39 12.39
CA LEU A 8 6.27 -17.19 13.09
C LEU A 8 6.68 -18.44 12.31
N LEU A 9 5.76 -19.02 11.55
CA LEU A 9 5.97 -20.21 10.73
C LEU A 9 7.11 -20.03 9.72
N TYR A 10 7.35 -18.79 9.26
CA TYR A 10 8.42 -18.44 8.33
C TYR A 10 9.64 -17.78 8.97
N GLN A 11 9.75 -17.78 10.31
CA GLN A 11 10.89 -17.19 11.03
C GLN A 11 11.14 -15.71 10.64
N ALA A 12 10.08 -14.94 10.43
CA ALA A 12 10.21 -13.56 10.00
C ALA A 12 10.94 -12.72 11.06
N SER A 13 12.08 -12.14 10.70
CA SER A 13 12.81 -11.22 11.58
C SER A 13 12.15 -9.84 11.64
N HIS A 14 11.44 -9.47 10.57
CA HIS A 14 10.80 -8.17 10.44
C HIS A 14 9.46 -8.26 9.73
N VAL A 15 8.48 -7.47 10.17
CA VAL A 15 7.14 -7.42 9.59
C VAL A 15 6.74 -5.96 9.36
N PRO A 16 6.41 -5.55 8.11
CA PRO A 16 5.83 -4.24 7.87
C PRO A 16 4.45 -4.17 8.51
N VAL A 17 4.23 -3.19 9.38
CA VAL A 17 2.94 -3.00 10.07
C VAL A 17 2.48 -1.56 9.95
N GLY A 18 1.17 -1.37 9.71
CA GLY A 18 0.52 -0.08 9.89
C GLY A 18 0.46 0.30 11.37
N GLU A 19 0.23 1.58 11.66
CA GLU A 19 0.09 2.07 13.04
C GLU A 19 -1.01 1.31 13.81
N ASP A 20 -2.09 0.94 13.13
CA ASP A 20 -3.23 0.20 13.65
C ASP A 20 -2.94 -1.29 13.92
N GLN A 21 -1.88 -1.85 13.32
CA GLN A 21 -1.53 -3.28 13.44
C GLN A 21 -0.40 -3.55 14.45
N LYS A 22 0.14 -2.50 15.10
CA LYS A 22 1.25 -2.63 16.05
C LYS A 22 0.92 -3.57 17.22
N GLN A 23 -0.30 -3.49 17.75
CA GLN A 23 -0.72 -4.34 18.88
C GLN A 23 -0.79 -5.82 18.50
N HIS A 24 -1.18 -6.15 17.26
CA HIS A 24 -1.18 -7.53 16.79
C HIS A 24 0.25 -8.10 16.68
N LEU A 25 1.23 -7.27 16.32
CA LEU A 25 2.63 -7.69 16.27
C LEU A 25 3.21 -7.90 17.67
N GLU A 26 2.87 -7.06 18.65
CA GLU A 26 3.28 -7.29 20.05
C GLU A 26 2.71 -8.60 20.59
N LEU A 27 1.43 -8.90 20.33
CA LEU A 27 0.84 -10.19 20.69
C LEU A 27 1.58 -11.37 20.03
N CYS A 28 2.00 -11.24 18.77
CA CYS A 28 2.80 -12.25 18.09
C CYS A 28 4.14 -12.52 18.82
N ARG A 29 4.80 -11.45 19.27
CA ARG A 29 6.06 -11.52 20.04
C ARG A 29 5.86 -12.15 21.42
N ASP A 30 4.77 -11.82 22.11
CA ASP A 30 4.43 -12.41 23.41
C ASP A 30 4.16 -13.92 23.27
N ILE A 31 3.43 -14.34 22.23
CA ILE A 31 3.18 -15.76 21.95
C ILE A 31 4.50 -16.50 21.67
N ALA A 32 5.37 -15.94 20.83
CA ALA A 32 6.66 -16.54 20.52
C ALA A 32 7.56 -16.67 21.76
N THR A 33 7.64 -15.61 22.56
CA THR A 33 8.41 -15.59 23.81
C THR A 33 7.88 -16.63 24.81
N LYS A 34 6.56 -16.67 24.97
CA LYS A 34 5.92 -17.61 25.87
C LYS A 34 6.15 -19.05 25.43
N PHE A 35 5.99 -19.36 24.15
CA PHE A 35 6.24 -20.70 23.62
C PHE A 35 7.68 -21.13 23.85
N ASN A 36 8.66 -20.27 23.50
CA ASN A 36 10.06 -20.61 23.66
C ASN A 36 10.43 -20.85 25.13
N THR A 37 9.82 -20.08 26.05
CA THR A 37 10.03 -20.23 27.50
C THR A 37 9.37 -21.49 28.06
N ASP A 38 8.08 -21.71 27.76
CA ASP A 38 7.29 -22.81 28.30
C ASP A 38 7.86 -24.18 27.90
N PHE A 39 8.38 -24.29 26.66
CA PHE A 39 8.96 -25.53 26.14
C PHE A 39 10.50 -25.57 26.23
N GLY A 40 11.14 -24.52 26.75
CA GLY A 40 12.60 -24.45 26.91
C GLY A 40 13.39 -24.62 25.61
N ARG A 41 12.84 -24.14 24.49
CA ARG A 41 13.43 -24.28 23.14
C ARG A 41 13.24 -22.99 22.35
N ASP A 42 14.30 -22.52 21.69
CA ASP A 42 14.24 -21.38 20.79
C ASP A 42 13.67 -21.79 19.42
N VAL A 43 12.34 -21.98 19.37
CA VAL A 43 11.63 -22.41 18.14
C VAL A 43 11.25 -21.22 17.27
N PHE A 44 10.83 -20.11 17.86
CA PHE A 44 10.31 -18.96 17.12
C PHE A 44 11.23 -17.74 17.22
N THR A 45 11.54 -17.14 16.07
CA THR A 45 12.14 -15.80 15.97
C THR A 45 11.16 -14.73 16.43
N LEU A 46 11.62 -13.75 17.19
CA LEU A 46 10.81 -12.60 17.62
C LEU A 46 10.80 -11.52 16.52
N PRO A 47 9.70 -11.29 15.81
CA PRO A 47 9.66 -10.32 14.71
C PRO A 47 9.75 -8.88 15.23
N ALA A 48 10.48 -8.02 14.52
CA ALA A 48 10.52 -6.58 14.76
C ALA A 48 9.61 -5.82 13.78
N PRO A 49 8.99 -4.70 14.19
CA PRO A 49 8.21 -3.89 13.26
C PRO A 49 9.14 -3.19 12.26
N ILE A 50 8.77 -3.23 10.97
CA ILE A 50 9.22 -2.22 10.00
C ILE A 50 8.12 -1.18 9.94
N ILE A 51 8.46 0.05 10.32
CA ILE A 51 7.63 1.22 10.07
C ILE A 51 8.15 1.80 8.76
N PRO A 52 7.42 1.66 7.63
CA PRO A 52 7.85 2.28 6.39
C PRO A 52 8.06 3.77 6.62
N LYS A 53 9.09 4.36 6.01
CA LYS A 53 9.19 5.82 5.92
C LYS A 53 7.86 6.33 5.39
N GLU A 54 7.33 7.42 5.95
CA GLU A 54 6.07 7.99 5.51
C GLU A 54 6.09 8.11 3.98
N SER A 55 5.35 7.22 3.30
CA SER A 55 5.07 7.41 1.89
C SER A 55 4.21 8.66 1.78
N ALA A 56 4.28 9.35 0.63
CA ALA A 56 3.42 10.49 0.37
C ALA A 56 1.97 10.11 0.73
N ARG A 57 1.42 10.77 1.75
CA ARG A 57 0.07 10.48 2.24
C ARG A 57 -0.90 10.96 1.15
N ILE A 58 -1.43 10.01 0.38
CA ILE A 58 -2.40 10.32 -0.67
C ILE A 58 -3.80 10.44 -0.04
N MET A 59 -4.41 11.61 -0.23
CA MET A 59 -5.72 11.94 0.34
C MET A 59 -6.83 11.65 -0.66
N SER A 60 -8.07 11.62 -0.16
CA SER A 60 -9.26 11.45 -0.97
C SER A 60 -9.37 12.57 -2.03
N LEU A 61 -9.79 12.19 -3.23
CA LEU A 61 -10.07 13.15 -4.31
C LEU A 61 -11.33 13.99 -4.02
N ARG A 62 -12.12 13.65 -3.00
CA ARG A 62 -13.35 14.36 -2.60
C ARG A 62 -13.19 15.18 -1.34
N ASP A 63 -12.21 14.83 -0.51
CA ASP A 63 -11.90 15.49 0.76
C ASP A 63 -10.38 15.42 0.99
N GLY A 64 -9.69 16.56 0.78
CA GLY A 64 -8.24 16.62 0.93
C GLY A 64 -7.74 16.44 2.37
N THR A 65 -8.64 16.41 3.37
CA THR A 65 -8.30 16.19 4.78
C THR A 65 -8.43 14.72 5.20
N ALA A 66 -9.12 13.92 4.40
CA ALA A 66 -9.35 12.50 4.67
C ALA A 66 -8.39 11.63 3.85
N LYS A 67 -7.77 10.62 4.49
CA LYS A 67 -6.94 9.64 3.80
C LYS A 67 -7.76 8.89 2.74
N MET A 68 -7.18 8.65 1.56
CA MET A 68 -7.83 7.81 0.55
C MET A 68 -8.11 6.42 1.12
N SER A 69 -9.34 5.93 0.98
CA SER A 69 -9.77 4.64 1.54
C SER A 69 -10.48 3.76 0.51
N LYS A 70 -10.12 2.47 0.49
CA LYS A 70 -10.83 1.44 -0.28
C LYS A 70 -12.27 1.21 0.22
N SER A 71 -12.55 1.51 1.48
CA SER A 71 -13.88 1.30 2.08
C SER A 71 -14.81 2.51 1.96
N ASP A 72 -14.33 3.64 1.43
CA ASP A 72 -15.19 4.81 1.21
C ASP A 72 -16.35 4.46 0.25
N PRO A 73 -17.60 4.81 0.58
CA PRO A 73 -18.75 4.49 -0.28
C PRO A 73 -18.71 5.21 -1.62
N SER A 74 -18.04 6.37 -1.70
CA SER A 74 -17.87 7.10 -2.94
C SER A 74 -16.65 6.60 -3.69
N ASP A 75 -16.86 5.94 -4.83
CA ASP A 75 -15.75 5.51 -5.69
C ASP A 75 -14.98 6.71 -6.30
N LEU A 76 -15.60 7.88 -6.38
CA LEU A 76 -14.93 9.13 -6.81
C LEU A 76 -13.90 9.66 -5.80
N SER A 77 -13.85 9.10 -4.58
CA SER A 77 -12.85 9.47 -3.58
C SER A 77 -11.45 8.92 -3.89
N ARG A 78 -11.35 7.92 -4.77
CA ARG A 78 -10.13 7.12 -4.98
C ARG A 78 -9.87 6.75 -6.43
N ILE A 79 -8.60 6.49 -6.74
CA ILE A 79 -8.19 5.82 -7.98
C ILE A 79 -7.90 4.36 -7.64
N ASN A 80 -8.57 3.42 -8.31
CA ASN A 80 -8.26 2.01 -8.18
C ASN A 80 -7.19 1.62 -9.22
N LEU A 81 -6.29 0.70 -8.86
CA LEU A 81 -5.28 0.17 -9.80
C LEU A 81 -5.90 -0.58 -11.01
N THR A 82 -7.19 -0.90 -10.91
CA THR A 82 -7.97 -1.56 -11.96
C THR A 82 -8.83 -0.60 -12.77
N ASP A 83 -8.83 0.70 -12.45
CA ASP A 83 -9.59 1.69 -13.22
C ASP A 83 -9.04 1.76 -14.66
N ASP A 84 -9.94 1.85 -15.64
CA ASP A 84 -9.56 2.13 -17.02
C ASP A 84 -9.18 3.60 -17.21
N ASP A 85 -8.67 3.93 -18.40
CA ASP A 85 -8.17 5.27 -18.70
C ASP A 85 -9.27 6.33 -18.52
N ASP A 86 -10.48 6.03 -18.99
CA ASP A 86 -11.63 6.94 -18.92
C ASP A 86 -12.08 7.19 -17.48
N ALA A 87 -12.12 6.15 -16.65
CA ALA A 87 -12.46 6.25 -15.23
C ALA A 87 -11.43 7.09 -14.47
N ILE A 88 -10.13 6.89 -14.71
CA ILE A 88 -9.06 7.71 -14.09
C ILE A 88 -9.25 9.17 -14.49
N MET A 89 -9.38 9.46 -15.78
CA MET A 89 -9.57 10.82 -16.28
C MET A 89 -10.83 11.48 -15.70
N ALA A 90 -11.95 10.75 -15.66
CA ALA A 90 -13.21 11.26 -15.12
C ALA A 90 -13.13 11.55 -13.61
N LYS A 91 -12.46 10.70 -12.84
CA LYS A 91 -12.25 10.88 -11.39
C LYS A 91 -11.35 12.07 -11.10
N VAL A 92 -10.23 12.20 -11.80
CA VAL A 92 -9.32 13.35 -11.67
C VAL A 92 -10.01 14.65 -12.05
N LYS A 93 -10.79 14.66 -13.14
CA LYS A 93 -11.58 15.82 -13.55
C LYS A 93 -12.57 16.25 -12.46
N LYS A 94 -13.23 15.29 -11.80
CA LYS A 94 -14.21 15.50 -10.72
C LYS A 94 -13.60 15.68 -9.33
N ALA A 95 -12.28 15.56 -9.20
CA ALA A 95 -11.61 15.76 -7.93
C ALA A 95 -11.93 17.17 -7.39
N LYS A 96 -12.17 17.29 -6.09
CA LYS A 96 -12.41 18.57 -5.45
C LYS A 96 -11.14 19.41 -5.56
N SER A 97 -11.30 20.69 -5.87
CA SER A 97 -10.25 21.70 -5.89
C SER A 97 -10.87 23.03 -5.54
N ASP A 98 -10.08 23.97 -5.04
CA ASP A 98 -10.52 25.36 -4.88
C ASP A 98 -10.57 26.09 -6.24
N GLN A 99 -10.94 27.38 -6.21
CA GLN A 99 -11.07 28.24 -7.39
C GLN A 99 -9.81 29.09 -7.63
N ASP A 100 -8.83 29.05 -6.73
CA ASP A 100 -7.65 29.89 -6.79
C ASP A 100 -6.64 29.33 -7.80
N MET A 101 -5.85 30.22 -8.40
CA MET A 101 -4.75 29.80 -9.26
C MET A 101 -3.68 29.06 -8.44
N LEU A 102 -2.92 28.19 -9.10
CA LEU A 102 -1.82 27.49 -8.47
C LEU A 102 -0.68 28.48 -8.16
N PRO A 103 -0.09 28.41 -6.94
CA PRO A 103 0.99 29.28 -6.53
C PRO A 103 2.31 28.92 -7.22
N GLU A 104 3.29 29.81 -7.16
CA GLU A 104 4.64 29.58 -7.69
C GLU A 104 5.46 28.60 -6.83
N THR A 105 5.17 28.53 -5.52
CA THR A 105 5.89 27.70 -4.55
C THR A 105 4.94 26.80 -3.76
N ALA A 106 5.47 25.72 -3.19
CA ALA A 106 4.72 24.78 -2.38
C ALA A 106 4.15 25.43 -1.10
N GLU A 107 4.82 26.45 -0.56
CA GLU A 107 4.36 27.21 0.61
C GLU A 107 3.00 27.88 0.36
N GLY A 108 2.73 28.31 -0.88
CA GLY A 108 1.44 28.90 -1.27
C GLY A 108 0.27 27.90 -1.29
N LEU A 109 0.52 26.61 -1.11
CA LEU A 109 -0.51 25.58 -0.95
C LEU A 109 -0.96 25.43 0.51
N ALA A 110 -0.31 26.09 1.47
CA ALA A 110 -0.68 26.04 2.87
C ALA A 110 -2.16 26.42 3.07
N GLY A 111 -2.90 25.57 3.81
CA GLY A 111 -4.34 25.75 4.01
C GLY A 111 -5.23 25.31 2.85
N ARG A 112 -4.66 24.79 1.74
CA ARG A 112 -5.39 24.28 0.56
C ARG A 112 -5.20 22.76 0.44
N PRO A 113 -5.90 21.94 1.25
CA PRO A 113 -5.63 20.51 1.35
C PRO A 113 -5.88 19.77 0.04
N GLU A 114 -6.91 20.14 -0.73
CA GLU A 114 -7.18 19.54 -2.04
C GLU A 114 -6.08 19.89 -3.06
N ALA A 115 -5.66 21.15 -3.13
CA ALA A 115 -4.57 21.58 -4.02
C ALA A 115 -3.26 20.87 -3.68
N THR A 116 -2.94 20.81 -2.38
CA THR A 116 -1.77 20.09 -1.84
C THR A 116 -1.79 18.63 -2.25
N ASN A 117 -2.93 17.96 -2.14
CA ASN A 117 -3.06 16.55 -2.53
C ASN A 117 -2.82 16.36 -4.03
N LEU A 118 -3.47 17.15 -4.89
CA LEU A 118 -3.36 16.99 -6.35
C LEU A 118 -1.93 17.29 -6.85
N VAL A 119 -1.29 18.36 -6.33
CA VAL A 119 0.11 18.68 -6.63
C VAL A 119 1.05 17.60 -6.11
N GLY A 120 0.82 17.11 -4.89
CA GLY A 120 1.60 16.03 -4.28
C GLY A 120 1.53 14.72 -5.07
N ILE A 121 0.36 14.35 -5.59
CA ILE A 121 0.19 13.18 -6.47
C ILE A 121 1.03 13.37 -7.73
N LEU A 122 0.91 14.50 -8.43
CA LEU A 122 1.66 14.74 -9.68
C LEU A 122 3.17 14.72 -9.43
N ALA A 123 3.62 15.39 -8.37
CA ALA A 123 5.02 15.41 -7.95
C ALA A 123 5.55 13.99 -7.71
N THR A 124 4.79 13.17 -6.98
CA THR A 124 5.16 11.77 -6.69
C THR A 124 5.24 10.93 -7.96
N MET A 125 4.23 11.01 -8.83
CA MET A 125 4.17 10.20 -10.06
C MET A 125 5.25 10.59 -11.08
N THR A 126 5.66 11.86 -11.09
CA THR A 126 6.70 12.37 -12.00
C THR A 126 8.10 12.39 -11.40
N GLY A 127 8.27 12.00 -10.13
CA GLY A 127 9.55 12.05 -9.44
C GLY A 127 10.08 13.48 -9.24
N ARG A 128 9.20 14.49 -9.23
CA ARG A 128 9.54 15.90 -9.08
C ARG A 128 9.22 16.40 -7.67
N THR A 129 9.83 17.49 -7.27
CA THR A 129 9.46 18.22 -6.05
C THR A 129 8.13 18.95 -6.23
N THR A 130 7.39 19.17 -5.15
CA THR A 130 6.17 19.99 -5.17
C THR A 130 6.42 21.41 -5.68
N ASP A 131 7.53 22.05 -5.30
CA ASP A 131 7.90 23.38 -5.82
C ASP A 131 8.07 23.41 -7.33
N ALA A 132 8.76 22.42 -7.91
CA ALA A 132 8.91 22.33 -9.36
C ALA A 132 7.56 22.16 -10.09
N VAL A 133 6.58 21.49 -9.48
CA VAL A 133 5.23 21.36 -10.04
C VAL A 133 4.47 22.68 -9.89
N CYS A 134 4.54 23.34 -8.73
CA CYS A 134 3.97 24.66 -8.50
C CYS A 134 4.50 25.68 -9.52
N ALA A 135 5.81 25.76 -9.71
CA ALA A 135 6.44 26.69 -10.65
C ALA A 135 5.98 26.48 -12.10
N GLU A 136 5.81 25.23 -12.55
CA GLU A 136 5.33 24.94 -13.90
C GLU A 136 3.86 25.36 -14.12
N PHE A 137 3.03 25.22 -13.09
CA PHE A 137 1.62 25.52 -13.13
C PHE A 137 1.25 26.88 -12.50
N ALA A 138 2.25 27.70 -12.18
CA ALA A 138 2.06 29.02 -11.59
C ALA A 138 1.10 29.87 -12.42
N GLY A 139 0.12 30.47 -11.74
CA GLY A 139 -0.89 31.32 -12.38
C GLY A 139 -1.91 30.55 -13.24
N LYS A 140 -1.83 29.22 -13.33
CA LYS A 140 -2.82 28.37 -14.01
C LYS A 140 -3.87 27.86 -13.04
N GLY A 141 -5.08 27.67 -13.53
CA GLY A 141 -6.17 27.05 -12.78
C GLY A 141 -6.20 25.52 -12.93
N PHE A 142 -7.01 24.86 -12.10
CA PHE A 142 -7.14 23.39 -12.11
C PHE A 142 -7.70 22.81 -13.41
N GLY A 143 -8.33 23.62 -14.26
CA GLY A 143 -8.77 23.19 -15.60
C GLY A 143 -7.61 22.80 -16.52
N ALA A 144 -6.43 23.44 -16.37
CA ALA A 144 -5.21 23.08 -17.09
C ALA A 144 -4.39 22.01 -16.36
N PHE A 145 -4.46 21.97 -15.02
CA PHE A 145 -3.70 21.02 -14.20
C PHE A 145 -4.24 19.59 -14.27
N LYS A 146 -5.56 19.42 -14.08
CA LYS A 146 -6.19 18.10 -13.94
C LYS A 146 -6.03 17.19 -15.17
N PRO A 147 -6.10 17.68 -16.43
CA PRO A 147 -5.83 16.84 -17.60
C PRO A 147 -4.43 16.23 -17.56
N VAL A 148 -3.40 17.02 -17.24
CA VAL A 148 -2.00 16.55 -17.14
C VAL A 148 -1.85 15.51 -16.03
N LEU A 149 -2.44 15.76 -14.85
CA LEU A 149 -2.43 14.77 -13.78
C LEU A 149 -3.10 13.45 -14.20
N GLY A 150 -4.23 13.54 -14.90
CA GLY A 150 -4.95 12.38 -15.39
C GLY A 150 -4.11 11.56 -16.37
N GLU A 151 -3.48 12.22 -17.36
CA GLU A 151 -2.60 11.57 -18.33
C GLU A 151 -1.41 10.87 -17.66
N VAL A 152 -0.75 11.55 -16.72
CA VAL A 152 0.37 10.94 -15.96
C VAL A 152 -0.08 9.71 -15.19
N LEU A 153 -1.25 9.76 -14.53
CA LEU A 153 -1.80 8.61 -13.81
C LEU A 153 -2.15 7.47 -14.76
N VAL A 154 -2.79 7.77 -15.89
CA VAL A 154 -3.12 6.77 -16.92
C VAL A 154 -1.86 6.06 -17.41
N GLU A 155 -0.85 6.81 -17.86
CA GLU A 155 0.38 6.23 -18.40
C GLU A 155 1.17 5.43 -17.36
N THR A 156 1.18 5.90 -16.10
CA THR A 156 1.88 5.19 -15.01
C THR A 156 1.16 3.89 -14.62
N LEU A 157 -0.18 3.89 -14.60
CA LEU A 157 -0.97 2.76 -14.13
C LEU A 157 -1.31 1.75 -15.23
N ARG A 158 -1.30 2.17 -16.51
CA ARG A 158 -1.54 1.32 -17.68
C ARG A 158 -0.77 -0.01 -17.66
N PRO A 159 0.58 -0.04 -17.51
CA PRO A 159 1.32 -1.31 -17.52
C PRO A 159 0.95 -2.23 -16.36
N ILE A 160 0.59 -1.67 -15.19
CA ILE A 160 0.15 -2.44 -14.02
C ILE A 160 -1.22 -3.08 -14.31
N ARG A 161 -2.16 -2.29 -14.83
CA ARG A 161 -3.50 -2.76 -15.19
C ARG A 161 -3.45 -3.82 -16.27
N GLU A 162 -2.67 -3.60 -17.33
CA GLU A 162 -2.51 -4.57 -18.42
C GLU A 162 -1.94 -5.89 -17.91
N ARG A 163 -0.91 -5.84 -17.06
CA ARG A 163 -0.34 -7.05 -16.47
C ARG A 163 -1.34 -7.76 -15.56
N PHE A 164 -2.12 -7.01 -14.78
CA PHE A 164 -3.18 -7.55 -13.95
C PHE A 164 -4.25 -8.25 -14.79
N LEU A 165 -4.72 -7.63 -15.87
CA LEU A 165 -5.73 -8.21 -16.76
C LEU A 165 -5.22 -9.47 -17.45
N GLN A 166 -3.99 -9.45 -17.96
CA GLN A 166 -3.34 -10.63 -18.56
C GLN A 166 -3.33 -11.81 -17.58
N LEU A 167 -2.89 -11.58 -16.34
CA LEU A 167 -2.86 -12.62 -15.31
C LEU A 167 -4.28 -13.09 -14.96
N ARG A 168 -5.22 -12.18 -14.80
CA ARG A 168 -6.60 -12.49 -14.40
C ARG A 168 -7.36 -13.32 -15.42
N THR A 169 -6.98 -13.28 -16.69
CA THR A 169 -7.62 -14.07 -17.76
C THR A 169 -6.86 -15.36 -18.09
N ASP A 170 -5.70 -15.61 -17.49
CA ASP A 170 -4.88 -16.79 -17.71
C ASP A 170 -4.83 -17.65 -16.44
N ASP A 171 -5.90 -18.43 -16.24
CA ASP A 171 -6.06 -19.29 -15.06
C ASP A 171 -4.91 -20.30 -14.94
N ALA A 172 -4.44 -20.86 -16.06
CA ALA A 172 -3.33 -21.82 -16.06
C ALA A 172 -2.03 -21.19 -15.57
N MET A 173 -1.72 -19.96 -15.99
CA MET A 173 -0.56 -19.22 -15.49
C MET A 173 -0.72 -18.87 -14.00
N LEU A 174 -1.90 -18.45 -13.57
CA LEU A 174 -2.17 -18.14 -12.16
C LEU A 174 -1.98 -19.36 -11.27
N ASP A 175 -2.59 -20.49 -11.65
CA ASP A 175 -2.47 -21.75 -10.90
C ASP A 175 -1.01 -22.20 -10.82
N ALA A 176 -0.27 -22.15 -11.92
CA ALA A 176 1.16 -22.49 -11.91
C ALA A 176 2.00 -21.59 -10.98
N ILE A 177 1.66 -20.29 -10.88
CA ILE A 177 2.33 -19.36 -9.95
C ILE A 177 1.95 -19.70 -8.50
N LEU A 178 0.67 -19.96 -8.23
CA LEU A 178 0.16 -20.28 -6.90
C LEU A 178 0.70 -21.61 -6.39
N ASP A 179 0.73 -22.65 -7.23
CA ASP A 179 1.28 -23.97 -6.90
C ASP A 179 2.76 -23.88 -6.55
N LYS A 180 3.53 -23.14 -7.36
CA LYS A 180 4.95 -22.90 -7.09
C LYS A 180 5.15 -22.12 -5.79
N GLY A 181 4.30 -21.12 -5.54
CA GLY A 181 4.32 -20.33 -4.31
C GLY A 181 3.98 -21.19 -3.08
N ALA A 182 2.95 -22.02 -3.17
CA ALA A 182 2.50 -22.93 -2.11
C ALA A 182 3.57 -23.98 -1.79
N ALA A 183 4.19 -24.59 -2.80
CA ALA A 183 5.28 -25.55 -2.60
C ALA A 183 6.47 -24.90 -1.89
N LYS A 184 6.86 -23.67 -2.30
CA LYS A 184 7.94 -22.93 -1.65
C LYS A 184 7.59 -22.55 -0.20
N ALA A 185 6.36 -22.09 0.04
CA ALA A 185 5.88 -21.73 1.35
C ALA A 185 5.85 -22.94 2.29
N ALA A 186 5.29 -24.07 1.83
CA ALA A 186 5.26 -25.31 2.60
C ALA A 186 6.68 -25.81 2.96
N ALA A 187 7.61 -25.78 2.00
CA ALA A 187 8.99 -26.16 2.25
C ALA A 187 9.70 -25.26 3.29
N ALA A 188 9.40 -23.97 3.31
CA ALA A 188 9.95 -23.03 4.30
C ALA A 188 9.28 -23.15 5.69
N ALA A 189 7.99 -23.50 5.70
CA ALA A 189 7.17 -23.66 6.90
C ALA A 189 7.46 -24.94 7.68
N GLU A 190 7.68 -26.04 6.95
CA GLU A 190 7.75 -27.40 7.49
C GLU A 190 8.78 -27.56 8.62
N PRO A 191 10.01 -27.02 8.54
CA PRO A 191 10.98 -27.13 9.62
C PRO A 191 10.51 -26.46 10.93
N THR A 192 9.92 -25.27 10.84
CA THR A 192 9.39 -24.55 12.01
C THR A 192 8.22 -25.30 12.64
N LEU A 193 7.30 -25.80 11.80
CA LEU A 193 6.14 -26.55 12.27
C LEU A 193 6.56 -27.84 12.98
N ARG A 194 7.53 -28.57 12.40
CA ARG A 194 8.10 -29.76 13.00
C ARG A 194 8.79 -29.46 14.34
N ALA A 195 9.60 -28.41 14.41
CA ALA A 195 10.26 -27.99 15.64
C ALA A 195 9.24 -27.65 16.75
N ALA A 196 8.13 -26.99 16.40
CA ALA A 196 7.05 -26.69 17.33
C ALA A 196 6.34 -27.97 17.81
N TYR A 197 6.08 -28.92 16.90
CA TYR A 197 5.46 -30.21 17.26
C TYR A 197 6.37 -31.04 18.18
N ASP A 198 7.66 -31.13 17.84
CA ASP A 198 8.66 -31.83 18.63
C ASP A 198 8.83 -31.20 20.03
N ALA A 199 8.75 -29.86 20.14
CA ALA A 199 8.79 -29.15 21.41
C ALA A 199 7.57 -29.48 22.30
N MET A 200 6.39 -29.62 21.69
CA MET A 200 5.15 -29.98 22.38
C MET A 200 5.00 -31.49 22.64
N GLY A 201 5.87 -32.33 22.07
CA GLY A 201 5.75 -33.79 22.13
C GLY A 201 4.61 -34.36 21.28
N LEU A 202 4.19 -33.64 20.24
CA LEU A 202 3.20 -34.14 19.28
C LEU A 202 3.88 -35.01 18.23
N MET A 203 3.39 -36.24 18.03
CA MET A 203 3.83 -37.09 16.92
C MET A 203 3.04 -36.73 15.65
N ARG A 204 3.74 -36.71 14.51
CA ARG A 204 3.14 -36.68 13.17
C ARG A 204 3.14 -38.08 12.57
#